data_AF-A0A1E3A2H8-F1
#
_entry.id   AF-A0A1E3A2H8-F1
#
_cell.length_a   1.000
_cell.length_b   1.000
_cell.length_c   1.000
_cell.angle_alpha   90.00
_cell.angle_beta   90.00
_cell.angle_gamma   90.00
#
_symmetry.space_group_name_H-M   'P 1'
#
loop_
_entity.id
_entity.type
_entity.pdbx_description
1 polymer ?
#
loop_
_entity_poly.entity_id
_entity_poly.type
_entity_poly.pdbx_seq_one_letter_code
_entity_poly.pdbx_strand_id
1 'polypeptide(L)' 'MYFTVEEENMIGMYHKSDRRRTAGAIQAVLPEVNEDMAALARQSLDKLEAMSDAAFEAQRFYFTGE' A
#
# COMPACT_ATOMS: atom_id res chain seq x y z
N MET A 1 -3.89 12.68 -4.70
CA MET A 1 -4.61 11.49 -4.18
C MET A 1 -4.06 11.24 -2.79
N TYR A 2 -4.91 11.05 -1.80
CA TYR A 2 -4.47 10.79 -0.41
C TYR A 2 -4.85 9.35 -0.03
N PHE A 3 -3.95 8.70 0.70
CA PHE A 3 -4.25 7.42 1.33
C PHE A 3 -5.06 7.65 2.60
N THR A 4 -5.92 6.70 2.93
CA THR A 4 -6.55 6.61 4.24
C THR A 4 -5.56 6.02 5.25
N VAL A 5 -5.87 6.16 6.54
CA VAL A 5 -5.04 5.60 7.62
C VAL A 5 -4.84 4.09 7.44
N GLU A 6 -5.88 3.36 7.05
CA GLU A 6 -5.83 1.90 6.84
C GLU A 6 -4.93 1.52 5.66
N GLU A 7 -4.99 2.28 4.56
CA GLU A 7 -4.12 2.08 3.40
C GLU A 7 -2.66 2.42 3.73
N GLU A 8 -2.40 3.53 4.44
CA GLU A 8 -1.04 3.88 4.86
C GLU A 8 -0.47 2.85 5.82
N ASN A 9 -1.30 2.31 6.72
CA ASN A 9 -0.90 1.28 7.66
C ASN A 9 -0.50 -0.01 6.93
N MET A 10 -1.34 -0.46 5.99
CA MET A 10 -1.05 -1.64 5.18
C MET A 10 0.18 -1.42 4.27
N ILE A 11 0.30 -0.27 3.60
CA ILE A 11 1.46 0.05 2.78
C ILE A 11 2.73 0.15 3.66
N GLY A 12 2.60 0.66 4.89
CA GLY A 12 3.65 0.69 5.91
C GLY A 12 4.12 -0.71 6.31
N MET A 13 3.20 -1.66 6.54
CA MET A 13 3.55 -3.06 6.84
C MET A 13 4.37 -3.71 5.71
N TYR A 14 3.99 -3.44 4.46
CA TYR A 14 4.64 -4.01 3.28
C TYR A 14 5.68 -3.09 2.65
N HIS A 15 6.08 -2.01 3.35
CA HIS A 15 6.95 -0.99 2.79
C HIS A 15 8.30 -1.60 2.40
N LYS A 16 8.60 -1.54 1.10
CA LYS A 16 9.89 -1.92 0.52
C LYS A 16 10.61 -0.67 0.01
N SER A 17 11.85 -0.85 -0.45
CA SER A 17 12.71 0.21 -1.00
C SER A 17 12.07 1.04 -2.13
N ASP A 18 11.09 0.49 -2.86
CA ASP A 18 10.49 1.14 -4.02
C ASP A 18 9.00 0.80 -4.14
N ARG A 19 8.23 1.74 -4.71
CA ARG A 19 6.79 1.63 -4.98
C ARG A 19 6.38 0.30 -5.64
N ARG A 20 7.12 -0.13 -6.67
CA ARG A 20 6.85 -1.37 -7.41
C ARG A 20 7.00 -2.62 -6.54
N ARG A 21 8.00 -2.63 -5.64
CA ARG A 21 8.19 -3.75 -4.72
C ARG A 21 7.10 -3.79 -3.66
N THR A 22 6.70 -2.63 -3.16
CA THR A 22 5.59 -2.51 -2.21
C THR A 22 4.27 -2.97 -2.84
N ALA A 23 3.98 -2.56 -4.07
CA ALA A 23 2.83 -3.05 -4.83
C ALA A 23 2.89 -4.58 -5.06
N GLY A 24 4.03 -5.11 -5.48
CA GLY A 24 4.20 -6.56 -5.63
C GLY A 24 3.99 -7.35 -4.33
N ALA A 25 4.43 -6.79 -3.19
CA ALA A 25 4.21 -7.40 -1.88
C ALA A 25 2.73 -7.40 -1.47
N ILE A 26 2.02 -6.29 -1.69
CA ILE A 26 0.56 -6.19 -1.42
C ILE A 26 -0.21 -7.16 -2.35
N GLN A 27 0.19 -7.26 -3.61
CA GLN A 27 -0.45 -8.19 -4.56
C GLN A 27 -0.24 -9.66 -4.17
N ALA A 28 0.90 -10.00 -3.57
CA ALA A 28 1.20 -11.36 -3.13
C ALA A 28 0.31 -11.81 -1.96
N VAL A 29 -0.16 -10.88 -1.12
CA VAL A 29 -1.01 -11.20 0.04
C VAL A 29 -2.51 -11.18 -0.26
N LEU A 30 -2.93 -10.66 -1.42
CA LEU A 30 -4.32 -10.70 -1.88
C LEU A 30 -5.01 -12.07 -1.75
N PRO A 31 -4.40 -13.22 -2.11
CA PRO A 31 -5.04 -14.52 -1.94
C PRO A 31 -5.08 -15.02 -0.48
N GLU A 32 -4.34 -14.39 0.43
CA GLU A 32 -4.25 -14.80 1.84
C GLU A 32 -5.18 -13.99 2.76
N VAL A 33 -5.64 -12.82 2.30
CA VAL A 33 -6.46 -11.90 3.09
C VAL A 33 -7.96 -12.09 2.83
N ASN A 34 -8.79 -11.61 3.76
CA ASN A 34 -10.24 -11.64 3.61
C ASN A 34 -10.73 -10.63 2.54
N GLU A 35 -12.00 -10.69 2.15
CA GLU A 35 -12.56 -9.87 1.06
C GLU A 35 -12.43 -8.35 1.32
N ASP A 36 -12.56 -7.93 2.58
CA ASP A 36 -12.43 -6.54 3.00
C ASP A 36 -10.99 -6.03 2.86
N MET A 37 -10.02 -6.79 3.38
CA MET A 37 -8.59 -6.49 3.20
C MET A 37 -8.15 -6.64 1.74
N ALA A 38 -8.78 -7.53 0.97
CA ALA A 38 -8.51 -7.63 -0.47
C ALA A 38 -9.01 -6.38 -1.22
N ALA A 39 -10.13 -5.80 -0.81
CA ALA A 39 -10.62 -4.54 -1.37
C ALA A 39 -9.67 -3.38 -1.01
N LEU A 40 -9.22 -3.30 0.24
CA LEU A 40 -8.23 -2.32 0.70
C LEU A 40 -6.89 -2.44 -0.05
N ALA A 41 -6.41 -3.66 -0.22
CA ALA A 41 -5.19 -3.99 -0.97
C ALA A 41 -5.30 -3.55 -2.42
N ARG A 42 -6.42 -3.87 -3.10
CA ARG A 42 -6.67 -3.43 -4.48
C ARG A 42 -6.74 -1.91 -4.61
N GLN A 43 -7.40 -1.23 -3.68
CA GLN A 43 -7.50 0.23 -3.70
C GLN A 43 -6.11 0.88 -3.49
N SER A 44 -5.32 0.34 -2.57
CA SER A 44 -3.95 0.80 -2.35
C SER A 44 -3.06 0.57 -3.57
N LEU A 45 -3.21 -0.58 -4.24
CA LEU A 45 -2.49 -0.87 -5.48
C LEU A 45 -2.82 0.13 -6.58
N ASP A 46 -4.11 0.41 -6.83
CA ASP A 46 -4.53 1.40 -7.84
C ASP A 46 -3.92 2.79 -7.57
N LYS A 47 -3.94 3.24 -6.31
CA LYS A 47 -3.32 4.51 -5.90
C LYS A 47 -1.80 4.47 -6.03
N LEU A 48 -1.15 3.35 -5.71
CA LEU A 48 0.29 3.17 -5.91
C LEU A 48 0.64 3.15 -7.40
N GLU A 49 -0.20 2.60 -8.28
CA GLU A 49 0.02 2.60 -9.72
C GLU A 49 -0.17 3.99 -10.35
N ALA A 50 -1.14 4.76 -9.84
CA ALA A 50 -1.37 6.14 -10.26
C ALA A 50 -0.30 7.13 -9.75
N MET A 51 0.52 6.73 -8.77
CA MET A 51 1.56 7.56 -8.16
C MET A 51 2.93 7.35 -8.82
N SER A 52 3.69 8.43 -8.94
CA SER A 52 5.09 8.39 -9.39
C SER A 52 6.02 7.89 -8.28
N ASP A 53 7.15 7.28 -8.66
CA ASP A 53 8.13 6.77 -7.70
C ASP A 53 8.69 7.88 -6.78
N ALA A 54 8.93 9.08 -7.30
CA ALA A 54 9.36 10.24 -6.50
C ALA A 54 8.32 10.70 -5.45
N ALA A 55 7.03 10.59 -5.78
CA ALA A 55 5.97 10.91 -4.82
C ALA A 55 5.85 9.82 -3.75
N PHE A 56 6.12 8.55 -4.10
CA PHE A 56 6.18 7.45 -3.14
C PHE A 56 7.36 7.61 -2.16
N GLU A 57 8.54 8.04 -2.62
CA GLU A 57 9.69 8.30 -1.75
C GLU A 57 9.48 9.52 -0.84
N ALA A 58 8.76 10.54 -1.32
CA ALA A 58 8.40 11.71 -0.53
C ALA A 58 7.27 11.43 0.47
N GLN A 59 6.39 10.46 0.16
CA GLN A 59 5.31 10.04 1.03
C GLN A 59 5.85 9.15 2.15
N ARG A 60 5.63 9.57 3.39
CA ARG A 60 6.03 8.79 4.56
C ARG A 60 4.85 7.96 5.01
N PHE A 61 4.85 6.67 4.69
CA PHE A 61 3.82 5.75 5.15
C PHE A 61 4.04 5.47 6.64
N TYR A 62 3.11 5.91 7.48
CA TYR A 62 3.17 5.67 8.91
C TYR A 62 2.43 4.38 9.24
N PHE A 63 3.14 3.41 9.82
CA PHE A 63 2.52 2.29 10.51
C PHE A 63 2.11 2.76 11.90
N THR A 64 0.90 3.32 12.01
CA THR A 64 0.27 3.55 13.31
C THR A 64 -0.41 2.25 13.69
N GLY A 65 0.25 1.43 14.52
CA GLY A 65 -0.29 0.16 15.00
C GLY A 65 -1.43 0.32 16.01
N GLU A 66 -2.41 1.16 15.68
CA GLU A 66 -3.69 1.25 16.39
C GLU A 66 -4.55 0.00 16.14
#